data_AF-A0A5R9BZD3-F1
#
_entry.id   AF-A0A5R9BZD3-F1
#
_cell.length_a   1.000
_cell.length_b   1.000
_cell.length_c   1.000
_cell.angle_alpha   90.00
_cell.angle_beta   90.00
_cell.angle_gamma   90.00
#
_symmetry.space_group_name_H-M   'P 1'
#
loop_
_entity.id
_entity.type
_entity.pdbx_description
1 polymer ?
#
loop_
_entity_poly.entity_id
_entity_poly.type
_entity_poly.pdbx_seq_one_letter_code
_entity_poly.pdbx_strand_id
1 'polypeptide(L)' 'MELTDEIRNYFFNNGVAVIETKATGKHFVYITTDDESPLYRYPKNNPEILQHDVGDNVWHDIRLGVRREQTALF' A
#
# COMPACT_ATOMS: atom_id res chain seq x y z
N MET A 1 5.49 9.64 -10.46
CA MET A 1 5.32 9.96 -9.02
C MET A 1 5.90 8.77 -8.29
N GLU A 2 6.79 8.99 -7.32
CA GLU A 2 7.44 7.88 -6.63
C GLU A 2 6.59 7.37 -5.45
N LEU A 3 6.57 6.06 -5.23
CA LEU A 3 6.03 5.43 -4.02
C LEU A 3 6.82 5.86 -2.78
N THR A 4 6.15 5.94 -1.63
CA THR A 4 6.85 6.14 -0.35
C THR A 4 7.62 4.89 0.06
N ASP A 5 8.63 5.05 0.92
CA ASP A 5 9.49 3.96 1.35
C ASP A 5 8.72 2.87 2.11
N GLU A 6 7.70 3.22 2.87
CA GLU A 6 6.86 2.27 3.60
C GLU A 6 6.11 1.32 2.65
N ILE A 7 5.54 1.87 1.58
CA ILE A 7 4.80 1.12 0.58
C ILE A 7 5.75 0.24 -0.24
N ARG A 8 6.92 0.77 -0.63
CA ARG A 8 7.97 -0.02 -1.31
C ARG A 8 8.41 -1.19 -0.44
N ASN A 9 8.68 -0.95 0.84
CA ASN A 9 9.08 -1.98 1.79
C ASN A 9 7.99 -3.04 1.98
N TYR A 10 6.72 -2.63 2.06
CA TYR A 10 5.60 -3.57 2.15
C TYR A 10 5.56 -4.51 0.94
N PHE A 11 5.59 -3.98 -0.27
CA PHE A 11 5.54 -4.80 -1.48
C PHE A 11 6.77 -5.69 -1.62
N PHE A 12 7.96 -5.17 -1.34
CA PHE A 12 9.19 -5.95 -1.34
C PHE A 12 9.13 -7.12 -0.35
N ASN A 13 8.69 -6.88 0.89
CA ASN A 13 8.60 -7.92 1.92
C ASN A 13 7.52 -8.98 1.62
N ASN A 14 6.48 -8.62 0.87
CA ASN A 14 5.41 -9.55 0.48
C ASN A 14 5.62 -10.16 -0.91
N GLY A 15 6.74 -9.87 -1.58
CA GLY A 15 7.04 -10.39 -2.92
C GLY A 15 6.09 -9.90 -4.01
N VAL A 16 5.47 -8.74 -3.83
CA VAL A 16 4.50 -8.16 -4.77
C VAL A 16 5.24 -7.23 -5.73
N ALA A 17 5.14 -7.46 -7.04
CA ALA A 17 5.79 -6.59 -8.01
C ALA A 17 4.86 -5.42 -8.39
N VAL A 18 5.37 -4.20 -8.29
CA VAL A 18 4.64 -3.00 -8.73
C VAL A 18 4.83 -2.82 -10.23
N ILE A 19 3.74 -2.87 -10.99
CA ILE A 19 3.74 -2.62 -12.44
C ILE A 19 3.62 -1.13 -12.72
N GLU A 20 2.60 -0.49 -12.15
CA GLU A 20 2.28 0.91 -12.45
C GLU A 20 1.70 1.61 -11.22
N THR A 21 2.02 2.89 -11.06
CA THR A 21 1.36 3.76 -10.09
C THR A 21 0.61 4.87 -10.80
N LYS A 22 -0.71 4.95 -10.59
CA LYS A 22 -1.57 5.97 -11.20
C LYS A 22 -2.18 6.87 -10.14
N ALA A 23 -1.83 8.15 -10.19
CA ALA A 23 -2.45 9.16 -9.34
C ALA A 23 -3.73 9.69 -10.00
N THR A 24 -4.90 9.31 -9.50
CA THR A 24 -6.18 9.93 -9.93
C THR A 24 -6.52 11.12 -9.04
N GLY A 25 -6.47 12.33 -9.60
CA GLY A 25 -6.86 13.56 -8.91
C GLY A 25 -6.03 13.88 -7.66
N LYS A 26 -6.68 14.49 -6.65
CA LYS A 26 -6.02 15.05 -5.46
C LYS A 26 -5.92 14.09 -4.26
N HIS A 27 -6.60 12.95 -4.25
CA HIS A 27 -6.82 12.21 -3.00
C HIS A 27 -6.07 10.87 -2.92
N PHE A 28 -6.03 10.08 -4.00
CA PHE A 28 -5.48 8.73 -3.95
C PHE A 28 -4.43 8.48 -5.02
N VAL A 29 -3.50 7.58 -4.70
CA VAL A 29 -2.58 6.97 -5.66
C VAL A 29 -2.95 5.50 -5.72
N TYR A 30 -3.32 5.04 -6.92
CA TYR A 30 -3.61 3.65 -7.22
C TYR A 30 -2.32 2.96 -7.67
N ILE A 31 -2.19 1.69 -7.32
CA ILE A 31 -1.01 0.87 -7.55
C ILE A 31 -1.50 -0.41 -8.20
N THR A 32 -1.08 -0.61 -9.44
CA THR A 32 -1.26 -1.83 -10.20
C THR A 32 -0.08 -2.73 -9.92
N THR A 33 -0.37 -3.94 -9.44
CA THR A 33 0.62 -4.98 -9.16
C THR A 33 0.51 -6.10 -10.20
N ASP A 34 1.43 -7.05 -10.16
CA ASP A 34 1.44 -8.24 -11.02
C ASP A 34 0.39 -9.29 -10.66
N ASP A 35 -0.21 -9.17 -9.48
CA ASP A 35 -1.40 -9.94 -9.11
C ASP A 35 -2.60 -9.55 -9.97
N GLU A 36 -3.26 -10.54 -10.60
CA GLU A 36 -4.48 -10.33 -11.42
C GLU A 36 -5.63 -9.70 -10.63
N SER A 37 -5.58 -9.80 -9.31
CA SER A 37 -6.37 -9.09 -8.29
C SER A 37 -5.70 -9.38 -6.95
N PRO A 38 -5.36 -8.38 -6.11
CA PRO A 38 -6.12 -7.14 -5.89
C PRO A 38 -5.46 -5.81 -6.34
N LEU A 39 -6.29 -4.78 -6.55
CA LEU A 39 -5.84 -3.40 -6.79
C LEU A 39 -5.47 -2.73 -5.46
N TYR A 40 -4.30 -2.10 -5.38
CA TYR A 40 -3.87 -1.35 -4.19
C TYR A 40 -4.06 0.15 -4.38
N ARG A 41 -4.30 0.90 -3.30
CA ARG A 41 -4.27 2.37 -3.30
C ARG A 41 -3.84 2.93 -1.96
N TYR A 42 -3.36 4.16 -1.93
CA TYR A 42 -3.13 4.89 -0.67
C TYR A 42 -3.57 6.36 -0.76
N PRO A 43 -4.03 6.96 0.35
CA PRO A 43 -4.31 8.38 0.42
C PRO A 43 -3.02 9.20 0.31
N LYS A 44 -2.99 10.22 -0.55
CA LYS A 44 -1.84 11.12 -0.69
C LYS A 44 -1.51 11.89 0.60
N ASN A 45 -2.53 12.14 1.42
CA ASN A 45 -2.41 12.83 2.70
C ASN A 45 -2.06 11.89 3.87
N ASN A 46 -2.12 10.58 3.66
CA ASN A 46 -1.81 9.59 4.69
C ASN A 46 -1.22 8.31 4.06
N PRO A 47 0.06 8.34 3.64
CA PRO A 47 0.71 7.19 2.99
C PRO A 47 0.97 6.01 3.94
N GLU A 48 0.75 6.17 5.24
CA GLU A 48 0.82 5.09 6.24
C GLU A 48 -0.36 4.11 6.13
N ILE A 49 -1.38 4.44 5.33
CA ILE A 49 -2.53 3.56 5.08
C ILE A 49 -2.50 3.09 3.64
N LEU A 50 -2.16 1.82 3.44
CA LEU A 50 -2.33 1.13 2.17
C LEU A 50 -3.67 0.41 2.17
N GLN A 51 -4.50 0.65 1.18
CA GLN A 51 -5.76 -0.05 1.02
C GLN A 51 -5.62 -1.06 -0.11
N HIS A 52 -6.17 -2.25 0.06
CA HIS A 52 -6.30 -3.22 -1.04
C HIS A 52 -7.77 -3.58 -1.24
N ASP A 53 -8.16 -3.74 -2.50
CA ASP A 53 -9.50 -4.16 -2.89
C ASP A 53 -9.63 -5.68 -2.65
N VAL A 54 -10.65 -6.11 -1.90
CA VAL A 54 -10.92 -7.55 -1.69
C VAL A 54 -12.04 -8.07 -2.58
N GLY A 55 -12.51 -7.26 -3.53
CA GLY A 55 -13.67 -7.54 -4.38
C GLY A 55 -14.91 -6.77 -3.95
N ASP A 56 -15.87 -6.63 -4.85
CA ASP A 56 -17.14 -5.92 -4.62
C ASP A 56 -17.00 -4.48 -4.11
N ASN A 57 -15.93 -3.77 -4.51
CA ASN A 57 -15.55 -2.44 -4.01
C ASN A 57 -15.31 -2.37 -2.49
N VAL A 58 -15.00 -3.49 -1.85
CA VAL A 58 -14.64 -3.53 -0.44
C VAL A 58 -13.14 -3.31 -0.30
N TRP A 59 -12.76 -2.32 0.51
CA TRP A 59 -11.37 -1.95 0.72
C TRP A 59 -10.94 -2.31 2.14
N HIS A 60 -9.82 -2.99 2.26
CA HIS A 60 -9.20 -3.32 3.55
C HIS A 60 -7.98 -2.44 3.79
N ASP A 61 -7.95 -1.82 4.97
CA ASP A 61 -6.86 -0.96 5.40
C ASP A 61 -5.69 -1.80 5.96
N ILE A 62 -4.53 -1.60 5.39
CA ILE A 62 -3.24 -2.11 5.83
C ILE A 62 -2.47 -0.91 6.40
N ARG A 63 -2.22 -0.94 7.72
CA ARG A 63 -1.39 0.08 8.36
C ARG A 63 0.08 -0.23 8.15
N LEU A 64 0.73 0.60 7.35
CA LEU A 64 2.16 0.61 7.12
C LEU A 64 2.81 1.49 8.19
N GLY A 65 3.70 0.92 9.00
CA GLY A 65 4.39 1.68 10.06
C GLY A 65 4.34 1.08 11.46
N VAL A 66 3.70 -0.08 11.68
CA VAL A 66 3.74 -0.75 12.99
C VAL A 66 5.03 -1.56 13.13
N ARG A 67 6.16 -0.87 13.21
CA ARG A 67 7.45 -1.43 13.68
C ARG A 67 8.04 -0.61 14.82
N ARG A 68 7.19 -0.04 15.68
CA ARG A 68 7.60 0.66 16.91
C ARG A 68 7.29 -0.05 18.23
N GLU A 69 6.64 -1.22 18.24
CA GLU A 69 6.24 -1.88 19.53
C GLU A 69 6.75 -3.31 19.77
N GLN A 70 7.80 -3.80 19.09
CA GLN A 70 8.43 -5.07 19.49
C GLN A 70 9.97 -5.04 19.44
N THR A 71 10.58 -3.97 19.96
CA THR A 71 12.00 -3.98 20.37
C THR A 71 12.19 -3.59 21.84
N ALA A 72 11.12 -3.65 22.63
CA ALA A 72 11.17 -3.48 24.08
C ALA A 72 10.63 -4.76 24.73
N LEU A 73 11.32 -5.88 24.51
CA LEU A 73 11.35 -7.09 25.33
C LEU A 73 12.28 -8.07 24.60
N PHE A 74 13.29 -8.54 25.32
CA PHE A 74 14.44 -9.41 24.94
C PHE A 74 15.70 -8.68 24.49
#